data_AF-A0A4Q6C2W6-F1
#
_entry.id   AF-A0A4Q6C2W6-F1
#
_cell.length_a   1.000
_cell.length_b   1.000
_cell.length_c   1.000
_cell.angle_alpha   90.00
_cell.angle_beta   90.00
_cell.angle_gamma   90.00
#
_symmetry.space_group_name_H-M   'P 1'
#
loop_
_entity.id
_entity.type
_entity.pdbx_description
1 polymer ?
#
loop_
_entity_poly.entity_id
_entity_poly.type
_entity_poly.pdbx_seq_one_letter_code
_entity_poly.pdbx_strand_id
1 'polypeptide(L)'
;MTTQLCPICRTQTTPSERYPRHVCQSCAARASSAHGRLLSFSNVGFSGGFIAHYAGTDEVHDSHECFIDGIECWADEARFGGIVIEVV
;
A
#
# COMPACT_ATOMS: atom_id res chain seq x y z
N MET A 1 18.11 -17.98 3.93
CA MET A 1 17.33 -16.77 4.28
C MET A 1 16.68 -16.29 3.00
N THR A 2 15.37 -16.38 2.89
CA THR A 2 14.65 -15.82 1.74
C THR A 2 14.73 -14.31 1.86
N THR A 3 15.36 -13.64 0.90
CA THR A 3 15.36 -12.17 0.82
C THR A 3 14.24 -11.76 -0.11
N GLN A 4 13.40 -10.83 0.34
CA GLN A 4 12.40 -10.21 -0.50
C GLN A 4 12.83 -8.77 -0.77
N LEU A 5 12.64 -8.34 -2.01
CA LEU A 5 12.98 -7.00 -2.46
C LEU A 5 11.70 -6.29 -2.87
N CYS A 6 11.61 -5.01 -2.53
CA CYS A 6 10.56 -4.15 -3.02
C CYS A 6 10.55 -4.20 -4.56
N PRO A 7 9.40 -4.48 -5.20
CA PRO A 7 9.32 -4.55 -6.67
C PRO A 7 9.59 -3.20 -7.35
N ILE A 8 9.48 -2.09 -6.61
CA ILE A 8 9.67 -0.73 -7.13
C ILE A 8 11.11 -0.24 -6.94
N CYS A 9 11.58 -0.12 -5.69
CA CYS A 9 12.88 0.48 -5.39
C CYS A 9 13.99 -0.53 -5.10
N ARG A 10 13.69 -1.83 -5.15
CA ARG A 10 14.65 -2.94 -4.90
C ARG A 10 15.29 -2.95 -3.51
N THR A 11 14.81 -2.15 -2.57
CA THR A 11 15.22 -2.21 -1.15
C THR A 11 14.76 -3.52 -0.52
N GLN A 12 15.55 -4.07 0.40
CA GLN A 12 15.14 -5.25 1.17
C GLN A 12 13.90 -4.96 2.02
N THR A 13 12.94 -5.88 1.98
CA THR A 13 11.73 -5.85 2.81
C THR A 13 11.65 -7.09 3.67
N THR A 14 10.76 -7.04 4.68
CA THR A 14 10.44 -8.20 5.51
C THR A 14 9.83 -9.28 4.62
N PRO A 15 10.45 -10.45 4.46
CA PRO A 15 9.93 -11.50 3.60
C PRO A 15 8.53 -11.94 4.05
N SER A 16 7.61 -12.04 3.10
CA SER A 16 6.25 -12.52 3.32
C SER A 16 5.87 -13.48 2.19
N GLU A 17 5.72 -14.76 2.53
CA GLU A 17 5.21 -15.76 1.57
C GLU A 17 3.78 -15.45 1.11
N ARG A 18 3.01 -14.74 1.94
CA ARG A 18 1.64 -14.32 1.63
C ARG A 18 1.57 -13.15 0.66
N TYR A 19 2.51 -12.21 0.79
CA TYR A 19 2.56 -10.99 0.00
C TYR A 19 3.90 -10.91 -0.76
N PRO A 20 4.11 -11.79 -1.76
CA PRO A 20 5.38 -11.87 -2.47
C PRO A 20 5.69 -10.61 -3.29
N ARG A 21 4.69 -9.75 -3.53
CA ARG A 21 4.82 -8.53 -4.32
C ARG A 21 4.60 -7.24 -3.51
N HIS A 22 4.65 -7.32 -2.17
CA HIS A 22 4.48 -6.12 -1.36
C HIS A 22 5.63 -5.12 -1.55
N VAL A 23 5.28 -3.84 -1.48
CA VAL A 23 6.23 -2.73 -1.54
C VAL A 23 6.76 -2.38 -0.15
N CYS A 24 7.95 -1.77 -0.09
CA CYS A 24 8.49 -1.27 1.17
C CYS A 24 7.69 -0.06 1.69
N GLN A 25 7.83 0.24 2.98
CA GLN A 25 7.14 1.36 3.63
C GLN A 25 7.42 2.72 2.97
N SER A 26 8.64 2.94 2.44
CA SER A 26 8.97 4.21 1.77
C SER A 26 8.28 4.36 0.41
N CYS A 27 8.04 3.26 -0.31
CA CYS A 27 7.24 3.26 -1.53
C CYS A 27 5.74 3.41 -1.20
N ALA A 28 5.27 2.71 -0.16
CA ALA A 28 3.90 2.84 0.32
C ALA A 28 3.53 4.29 0.69
N ALA A 29 4.45 5.04 1.31
CA ALA A 29 4.25 6.44 1.65
C ALA A 29 4.16 7.40 0.43
N ARG A 30 4.52 6.94 -0.78
CA ARG A 30 4.41 7.71 -2.03
C ARG A 30 3.21 7.29 -2.87
N ALA A 31 2.37 6.38 -2.36
CA ALA A 31 1.17 5.94 -3.07
C ALA A 31 0.24 7.12 -3.35
N SER A 32 -0.26 7.17 -4.57
CA SER A 32 -1.10 8.25 -5.07
C SER A 32 -2.25 7.69 -5.89
N SER A 33 -3.31 8.46 -6.09
CA SER A 33 -4.39 8.09 -7.00
C SER A 33 -3.95 8.21 -8.46
N ALA A 34 -4.79 7.77 -9.39
CA ALA A 34 -4.57 7.94 -10.84
C ALA A 34 -4.32 9.41 -11.27
N HIS A 35 -4.77 10.37 -10.44
CA HIS A 35 -4.58 11.80 -10.68
C HIS A 35 -3.33 12.38 -9.98
N GLY A 36 -2.49 11.53 -9.36
CA GLY A 36 -1.26 11.95 -8.68
C GLY A 36 -1.49 12.59 -7.30
N ARG A 37 -2.71 12.54 -6.75
CA ARG A 37 -2.98 12.99 -5.38
C ARG A 37 -2.51 11.91 -4.40
N LEU A 38 -1.71 12.29 -3.40
CA LEU A 38 -1.22 11.35 -2.38
C LEU A 38 -2.38 10.70 -1.62
N LEU A 39 -2.24 9.40 -1.37
CA LEU A 39 -3.17 8.59 -0.61
C LEU A 39 -2.54 8.20 0.72
N SER A 40 -3.38 8.11 1.74
CA SER A 40 -3.04 7.59 3.04
C SER A 40 -4.02 6.48 3.39
N PHE A 41 -3.48 5.38 3.92
CA PHE A 41 -4.23 4.16 4.17
C PHE A 41 -4.23 3.84 5.65
N SER A 42 -5.37 3.42 6.15
CA SER A 42 -5.54 3.05 7.55
C SER A 42 -6.59 1.98 7.71
N ASN A 43 -6.54 1.25 8.82
CA ASN A 43 -7.63 0.35 9.16
C ASN A 43 -8.81 1.17 9.74
N VAL A 44 -10.04 0.78 9.40
CA VAL A 44 -11.26 1.45 9.88
C VAL A 44 -11.45 1.26 11.39
N GLY A 45 -11.02 0.13 11.93
CA GLY A 45 -11.05 -0.12 13.37
C GLY A 45 -10.33 -1.41 13.79
N PHE A 46 -10.46 -1.75 15.07
CA PHE A 46 -9.82 -2.93 15.67
C PHE A 46 -10.38 -4.26 15.13
N SER A 47 -11.63 -4.26 14.64
CA SER A 47 -12.25 -5.40 13.97
C SER A 47 -11.83 -5.56 12.51
N GLY A 48 -10.97 -4.66 12.02
CA GLY A 48 -10.50 -4.60 10.65
C GLY A 48 -11.24 -3.56 9.79
N GLY A 49 -11.12 -3.72 8.49
CA GLY A 49 -11.62 -2.79 7.47
C GLY A 49 -10.49 -1.93 6.92
N PHE A 50 -10.53 -1.69 5.61
CA PHE A 50 -9.59 -0.85 4.88
C PHE A 50 -10.26 0.49 4.54
N ILE A 51 -9.54 1.60 4.72
CA ILE A 51 -9.94 2.89 4.18
C ILE A 51 -8.73 3.62 3.60
N ALA A 52 -8.92 4.17 2.40
CA ALA A 52 -8.01 5.09 1.77
C ALA A 52 -8.60 6.51 1.84
N HIS A 53 -7.75 7.50 2.12
CA HIS A 53 -8.11 8.90 2.10
C HIS A 53 -7.05 9.72 1.36
N TYR A 54 -7.47 10.80 0.73
CA TYR A 54 -6.56 11.76 0.14
C TYR A 54 -5.81 12.51 1.23
N ALA A 55 -4.48 12.48 1.16
CA ALA A 55 -3.62 13.16 2.11
C ALA A 55 -3.91 14.67 2.11
N GLY A 56 -4.30 15.21 3.27
CA GLY A 56 -4.54 16.64 3.48
C GLY A 56 -5.97 17.13 3.28
N THR A 57 -6.89 16.30 2.77
CA THR A 57 -8.30 16.72 2.57
C THR A 57 -9.32 15.85 3.32
N ASP A 58 -8.90 14.75 3.96
CA ASP A 58 -9.76 13.72 4.60
C ASP A 58 -10.86 13.12 3.69
N GLU A 59 -10.89 13.52 2.42
CA GLU A 59 -11.74 12.97 1.38
C GLU A 59 -11.42 11.49 1.19
N VAL A 60 -12.45 10.65 1.26
CA VAL A 60 -12.33 9.21 1.11
C VAL A 60 -12.04 8.86 -0.35
N HIS A 61 -11.03 8.03 -0.56
CA HIS A 61 -10.75 7.40 -1.84
C HIS A 61 -11.43 6.03 -1.83
N ASP A 62 -12.55 5.92 -2.55
CA ASP A 62 -13.39 4.72 -2.60
C ASP A 62 -12.82 3.66 -3.57
N SER A 63 -11.50 3.43 -3.51
CA SER A 63 -10.81 2.41 -4.28
C SER A 63 -9.54 1.95 -3.56
N HIS A 64 -9.19 0.69 -3.81
CA HIS A 64 -7.95 0.06 -3.37
C HIS A 64 -6.79 0.34 -4.34
N GLU A 65 -7.11 0.82 -5.54
CA GLU A 65 -6.13 1.14 -6.57
C GLU A 65 -5.31 2.37 -6.19
N CYS A 66 -4.00 2.23 -6.33
CA CYS A 66 -3.05 3.30 -6.14
C CYS A 66 -1.87 3.15 -7.10
N PHE A 67 -1.10 4.23 -7.22
CA PHE A 67 0.04 4.31 -8.11
C PHE A 67 1.25 4.80 -7.32
N ILE A 68 2.37 4.09 -7.47
CA ILE A 68 3.65 4.47 -6.89
C ILE A 68 4.64 4.60 -8.04
N ASP A 69 5.19 5.80 -8.23
CA ASP A 69 6.13 6.10 -9.32
C ASP A 69 5.59 5.69 -10.72
N GLY A 70 4.27 5.78 -10.91
CA GLY A 70 3.57 5.39 -12.15
C GLY A 70 3.26 3.89 -12.28
N ILE A 71 3.60 3.08 -11.29
CA ILE A 71 3.33 1.64 -11.25
C ILE A 71 2.00 1.40 -10.53
N GLU A 72 1.09 0.67 -11.17
CA GLU A 72 -0.19 0.27 -10.59
C GLU A 72 0.00 -0.69 -9.42
N CYS A 73 -0.68 -0.40 -8.32
CA CYS A 73 -0.59 -1.10 -7.05
C CYS A 73 -1.99 -1.26 -6.43
N TRP A 74 -2.13 -2.32 -5.63
CA TRP A 74 -3.34 -2.63 -4.88
C TRP A 74 -3.06 -2.50 -3.38
N ALA A 75 -3.77 -1.61 -2.70
CA ALA A 75 -3.70 -1.41 -1.26
C ALA A 75 -4.86 -2.15 -0.58
N ASP A 76 -4.59 -2.94 0.44
CA ASP A 76 -5.63 -3.68 1.16
C ASP A 76 -5.25 -3.96 2.61
N GLU A 77 -6.22 -4.40 3.40
CA GLU A 77 -6.00 -4.85 4.77
C GLU A 77 -5.17 -6.15 4.82
N ALA A 78 -4.09 -6.12 5.58
CA ALA A 78 -3.32 -7.33 5.84
C ALA A 78 -4.07 -8.25 6.84
N ARG A 79 -3.92 -9.57 6.68
CA ARG A 79 -4.57 -10.61 7.50
C ARG A 79 -4.45 -10.45 9.04
N PHE A 80 -3.43 -9.77 9.55
CA PHE A 80 -3.24 -9.55 10.99
C PHE A 80 -3.36 -8.07 11.39
N GLY A 81 -4.09 -7.28 10.59
CA GLY A 81 -4.15 -5.84 10.72
C GLY A 81 -2.98 -5.13 10.04
N GLY A 82 -3.13 -3.82 9.85
CA GLY A 82 -2.26 -3.02 9.02
C GLY A 82 -2.67 -3.03 7.55
N ILE A 83 -1.91 -2.31 6.74
CA ILE A 83 -2.14 -2.16 5.31
C ILE A 83 -0.98 -2.79 4.56
N VAL A 84 -1.30 -3.61 3.56
CA VAL A 84 -0.36 -4.11 2.57
C VAL A 84 -0.62 -3.44 1.24
N ILE A 85 0.45 -3.10 0.52
CA ILE A 85 0.36 -2.59 -0.84
C ILE A 85 1.20 -3.51 -1.72
N GLU A 86 0.61 -4.05 -2.78
CA GLU A 86 1.27 -4.96 -3.72
C GLU A 86 1.20 -4.42 -5.15
N VAL A 87 2.24 -4.68 -5.94
CA VAL A 87 2.18 -4.41 -7.38
C VAL A 87 1.22 -5.41 -8.05
N VAL A 88 0.36 -4.91 -8.93
CA VAL A 88 -0.65 -5.70 -9.67
C VAL A 88 0.00 -6.60 -10.72
#